data_AF-A0A2P4XU25-F1
#
_entry.id   AF-A0A2P4XU25-F1
#
_cell.length_a   1.000
_cell.length_b   1.000
_cell.length_c   1.000
_cell.angle_alpha   90.00
_cell.angle_beta   90.00
_cell.angle_gamma   90.00
#
_symmetry.space_group_name_H-M   'P 1'
#
loop_
_entity.id
_entity.type
_entity.pdbx_description
1 polymer ?
#
loop_
_entity_poly.entity_id
_entity_poly.type
_entity_poly.pdbx_seq_one_letter_code
_entity_poly.pdbx_strand_id
1 'polypeptide(L)'
;MLLVDKHQSLAPVTSRKRKIVLGDDSREKRARCSWTELEYEMVLEEATLLREELELLLFVAVDLCKDLKCDDAPVRNFSAALEQIGELMACSQPLTVPQIREMCQQMLTMMQYLCRVHYNHFALVEMQDQLRECRNRFMLFICKNASMIGL
;
A
#
# COMPACT_ATOMS: atom_id res chain seq x y z
N MET A 1 66.87 -29.61 42.60
CA MET A 1 67.75 -28.82 41.72
C MET A 1 67.01 -28.52 40.43
N LEU A 2 66.90 -27.22 40.12
CA LEU A 2 66.84 -26.55 38.81
C LEU A 2 67.35 -27.41 37.62
N LEU A 3 66.90 -27.41 36.36
CA LEU A 3 66.09 -26.54 35.46
C LEU A 3 65.83 -27.42 34.18
N VAL A 4 64.64 -27.41 33.54
CA VAL A 4 64.30 -26.73 32.24
C VAL A 4 65.12 -27.27 31.03
N ASP A 5 64.62 -27.67 29.86
CA ASP A 5 63.49 -27.26 29.00
C ASP A 5 63.30 -28.35 27.92
N LYS A 6 62.08 -28.52 27.40
CA LYS A 6 61.82 -28.46 25.94
C LYS A 6 60.33 -28.61 25.63
N HIS A 7 59.71 -27.46 25.41
CA HIS A 7 58.51 -27.24 24.62
C HIS A 7 58.43 -28.13 23.36
N GLN A 8 57.34 -28.89 23.22
CA GLN A 8 56.77 -29.23 21.93
C GLN A 8 55.33 -28.70 21.86
N SER A 9 55.18 -27.69 21.01
CA SER A 9 53.95 -27.00 20.65
C SER A 9 52.94 -27.97 20.03
N LEU A 10 51.86 -28.27 20.76
CA LEU A 10 50.65 -28.86 20.20
C LEU A 10 49.82 -27.74 19.57
N ALA A 11 49.73 -27.77 18.24
CA ALA A 11 48.98 -26.82 17.43
C ALA A 11 47.51 -26.73 17.88
N PRO A 12 46.92 -25.52 17.95
CA PRO A 12 45.50 -25.37 18.23
C PRO A 12 44.69 -25.78 16.99
N VAL A 13 43.77 -26.71 17.19
CA VAL A 13 42.77 -27.15 16.22
C VAL A 13 42.01 -25.93 15.69
N THR A 14 42.26 -25.57 14.43
CA THR A 14 41.58 -24.47 13.77
C THR A 14 40.14 -24.88 13.46
N SER A 15 39.22 -24.34 14.25
CA SER A 15 37.79 -24.35 13.98
C SER A 15 37.54 -23.80 12.57
N ARG A 16 37.25 -24.69 11.60
CA ARG A 16 36.76 -24.32 10.27
C ARG A 16 35.41 -23.63 10.42
N LYS A 17 35.40 -22.31 10.57
CA LYS A 17 34.23 -21.49 10.25
C LYS A 17 33.91 -21.72 8.78
N ARG A 18 32.86 -22.50 8.51
CA ARG A 18 32.22 -22.55 7.19
C ARG A 18 31.74 -21.13 6.88
N LYS A 19 32.48 -20.44 6.02
CA LYS A 19 32.05 -19.17 5.43
C LYS A 19 30.88 -19.51 4.52
N ILE A 20 29.65 -19.27 4.97
CA ILE A 20 28.48 -19.26 4.10
C ILE A 20 28.70 -18.07 3.16
N VAL A 21 29.13 -18.35 1.93
CA VAL A 21 29.13 -17.37 0.86
C VAL A 21 27.67 -17.22 0.45
N LEU A 22 26.99 -16.25 1.07
CA LEU A 22 25.72 -15.75 0.55
C LEU A 22 26.03 -15.16 -0.82
N GLY A 23 25.42 -15.73 -1.86
CA GLY A 23 25.52 -15.21 -3.22
C GLY A 23 25.20 -13.73 -3.27
N ASP A 24 25.93 -13.03 -4.13
CA ASP A 24 25.89 -11.56 -4.28
C ASP A 24 24.51 -11.04 -4.74
N ASP A 25 23.61 -11.93 -5.17
CA ASP A 25 22.22 -11.62 -5.55
C ASP A 25 21.36 -11.07 -4.39
N SER A 26 21.84 -11.20 -3.15
CA SER A 26 21.16 -10.70 -1.95
C SER A 26 21.57 -9.27 -1.53
N ARG A 27 22.55 -8.68 -2.22
CA ARG A 27 23.08 -7.34 -1.92
C ARG A 27 22.51 -6.24 -2.80
N GLU A 28 22.14 -6.55 -4.04
CA GLU A 28 21.46 -5.58 -4.92
C GLU A 28 20.00 -5.31 -4.54
N LYS A 29 19.35 -6.23 -3.80
CA LYS A 29 17.98 -6.01 -3.30
C LYS A 29 17.89 -5.13 -2.05
N ARG A 30 19.00 -4.86 -1.36
CA ARG A 30 18.96 -4.29 0.01
C ARG A 30 19.04 -2.76 0.09
N ALA A 31 19.08 -2.07 -1.05
CA ALA A 31 19.23 -0.62 -1.09
C ALA A 31 18.15 0.12 -1.90
N ARG A 32 17.07 -0.57 -2.34
CA ARG A 32 16.01 0.04 -3.19
C ARG A 32 14.56 -0.13 -2.71
N CYS A 33 14.33 -0.66 -1.52
CA CYS A 33 13.02 -0.60 -0.86
C CYS A 33 13.24 -0.27 0.61
N SER A 34 12.73 0.87 1.06
CA SER A 34 12.70 1.23 2.49
C SER A 34 11.66 0.40 3.26
N TRP A 35 10.81 -0.34 2.56
CA TRP A 35 9.74 -1.14 3.14
C TRP A 35 10.16 -2.61 3.23
N THR A 36 9.77 -3.26 4.31
CA THR A 36 9.77 -4.71 4.39
C THR A 36 8.69 -5.29 3.48
N GLU A 37 8.85 -6.55 3.07
CA GLU A 37 7.86 -7.28 2.28
C GLU A 37 6.49 -7.32 2.98
N LEU A 38 6.48 -7.54 4.30
CA LEU A 38 5.24 -7.53 5.09
C LEU A 38 4.55 -6.17 5.08
N GLU A 39 5.30 -5.08 5.27
CA GLU A 39 4.74 -3.71 5.23
C GLU A 39 4.15 -3.40 3.85
N TYR A 40 4.83 -3.82 2.79
CA TYR A 40 4.35 -3.66 1.41
C TYR A 40 3.02 -4.39 1.18
N GLU A 41 2.95 -5.68 1.53
CA GLU A 41 1.74 -6.48 1.36
C GLU A 41 0.57 -5.91 2.19
N MET A 42 0.82 -5.51 3.45
CA MET A 42 -0.21 -4.90 4.30
C MET A 42 -0.75 -3.59 3.72
N VAL A 43 0.12 -2.75 3.14
CA VAL A 43 -0.29 -1.49 2.50
C VAL A 43 -1.15 -1.77 1.28
N LEU A 44 -0.78 -2.75 0.45
CA LEU A 44 -1.56 -3.11 -0.74
C LEU A 44 -2.89 -3.76 -0.39
N GLU A 45 -2.93 -4.63 0.62
CA GLU A 45 -4.18 -5.23 1.11
C GLU A 45 -5.14 -4.15 1.60
N GLU A 46 -4.68 -3.24 2.47
CA GLU A 46 -5.51 -2.15 3.00
C GLU A 46 -5.96 -1.19 1.88
N ALA A 47 -5.08 -0.86 0.93
CA ALA A 47 -5.44 -0.06 -0.24
C ALA A 47 -6.49 -0.75 -1.14
N THR A 48 -6.41 -2.08 -1.28
CA THR A 48 -7.36 -2.87 -2.09
C THR A 48 -8.76 -2.80 -1.48
N LEU A 49 -8.88 -3.00 -0.17
CA LEU A 49 -10.15 -2.91 0.54
C LEU A 49 -10.76 -1.51 0.42
N LEU A 50 -9.94 -0.47 0.57
CA LEU A 50 -10.37 0.92 0.40
C LEU A 50 -10.83 1.23 -1.03
N ARG A 51 -10.19 0.62 -2.04
CA ARG A 51 -10.57 0.72 -3.45
C ARG A 51 -11.95 0.11 -3.69
N GLU A 52 -12.18 -1.08 -3.15
CA GLU A 52 -13.47 -1.78 -3.28
C GLU A 52 -14.61 -1.02 -2.60
N GLU A 53 -14.39 -0.48 -1.40
CA GLU A 53 -15.39 0.35 -0.73
C GLU A 53 -15.70 1.63 -1.52
N LEU A 54 -14.67 2.29 -2.06
CA LEU A 54 -14.83 3.47 -2.89
C LEU A 54 -15.57 3.17 -4.21
N GLU A 55 -15.34 2.00 -4.80
CA GLU A 55 -16.02 1.52 -6.00
C GLU A 55 -17.52 1.39 -5.77
N LEU A 56 -17.93 0.78 -4.65
CA LEU A 56 -19.34 0.69 -4.26
C LEU A 56 -19.99 2.07 -4.09
N LEU A 57 -19.27 3.02 -3.46
CA LEU A 57 -19.76 4.39 -3.32
C LEU A 57 -19.91 5.07 -4.68
N LEU A 58 -18.97 4.90 -5.60
CA LEU A 58 -19.07 5.46 -6.96
C LEU A 58 -20.26 4.88 -7.74
N PHE A 59 -20.52 3.57 -7.64
CA PHE A 59 -21.71 2.96 -8.26
C PHE A 59 -23.00 3.61 -7.76
N VAL A 60 -23.15 3.75 -6.45
CA VAL A 60 -24.33 4.42 -5.86
C VAL A 60 -24.40 5.88 -6.30
N ALA A 61 -23.26 6.59 -6.33
CA ALA A 61 -23.23 7.99 -6.77
C ALA A 61 -23.69 8.14 -8.23
N VAL A 62 -23.30 7.23 -9.13
CA VAL A 62 -23.77 7.22 -10.53
C VAL A 62 -25.29 7.08 -10.61
N ASP A 63 -25.87 6.15 -9.85
CA ASP A 63 -27.32 5.93 -9.88
C ASP A 63 -28.08 7.12 -9.26
N LEU A 64 -27.57 7.68 -8.16
CA LEU A 64 -28.09 8.93 -7.59
C LEU A 64 -28.05 10.09 -8.59
N CYS A 65 -27.00 10.20 -9.41
CA CYS A 65 -26.94 11.25 -10.43
C CYS A 65 -28.06 11.11 -11.47
N LYS A 66 -28.35 9.88 -11.90
CA LYS A 66 -29.43 9.59 -12.84
C LYS A 66 -30.79 9.95 -12.24
N ASP A 67 -31.04 9.55 -11.00
CA ASP A 67 -32.31 9.77 -10.31
C ASP A 67 -32.55 11.27 -10.02
N LEU A 68 -31.50 11.98 -9.62
CA LEU A 68 -31.53 13.42 -9.33
C LEU A 68 -31.35 14.29 -10.56
N LYS A 69 -31.10 13.70 -11.74
CA LYS A 69 -30.84 14.38 -13.02
C LYS A 69 -29.69 15.39 -12.94
N CYS A 70 -28.61 15.04 -12.24
CA CYS A 70 -27.38 15.83 -12.23
C CYS A 70 -26.29 15.21 -13.11
N ASP A 71 -25.20 15.95 -13.33
CA ASP A 71 -24.09 15.49 -14.17
C ASP A 71 -23.33 14.33 -13.53
N ASP A 72 -23.37 13.17 -14.18
CA ASP A 72 -22.70 11.94 -13.74
C ASP A 72 -21.32 11.74 -14.39
N ALA A 73 -20.90 12.63 -15.29
CA ALA A 73 -19.63 12.48 -16.00
C ALA A 73 -18.41 12.38 -15.05
N PRO A 74 -18.30 13.18 -13.96
CA PRO A 74 -17.18 13.05 -13.04
C PRO A 74 -17.12 11.70 -12.33
N VAL A 75 -18.25 11.21 -11.82
CA VAL A 75 -18.30 9.92 -11.10
C VAL A 75 -18.04 8.73 -12.04
N ARG A 76 -18.51 8.80 -13.30
CA ARG A 76 -18.20 7.78 -14.31
C ARG A 76 -16.72 7.76 -14.70
N ASN A 77 -16.10 8.93 -14.84
CA ASN A 77 -14.66 9.03 -15.09
C ASN A 77 -13.85 8.47 -13.91
N PHE A 78 -14.31 8.71 -12.67
CA PHE A 78 -13.70 8.11 -11.49
C PHE A 78 -13.86 6.59 -11.45
N SER A 79 -15.01 6.04 -11.82
CA SER A 79 -15.18 4.58 -11.93
C SER A 79 -14.16 3.97 -12.91
N ALA A 80 -13.98 4.58 -14.08
CA ALA A 80 -12.99 4.11 -15.06
C ALA A 80 -11.55 4.20 -14.55
N ALA A 81 -11.19 5.28 -13.84
CA ALA A 81 -9.87 5.40 -13.23
C ALA A 81 -9.67 4.37 -12.10
N LEU A 82 -10.71 4.09 -11.30
CA LEU A 82 -10.64 3.11 -10.22
C LEU A 82 -10.55 1.66 -10.73
N GLU A 83 -11.14 1.38 -11.89
CA GLU A 83 -10.97 0.12 -12.62
C GLU A 83 -9.50 -0.06 -13.06
N GLN A 84 -8.88 0.97 -13.65
CA GLN A 84 -7.46 0.96 -14.02
C GLN A 84 -6.55 0.75 -12.81
N ILE A 85 -6.89 1.36 -11.66
CA ILE A 85 -6.19 1.11 -10.39
C ILE A 85 -6.33 -0.37 -9.99
N GLY A 86 -7.53 -0.94 -10.09
CA GLY A 86 -7.78 -2.36 -9.80
C GLY A 86 -6.96 -3.30 -10.69
N GLU A 87 -6.91 -3.04 -12.00
CA GLU A 87 -6.08 -3.79 -12.94
C GLU A 87 -4.59 -3.71 -12.58
N LEU A 88 -4.12 -2.52 -12.21
CA LEU A 88 -2.74 -2.31 -11.79
C LEU A 88 -2.40 -3.08 -10.52
N MET A 89 -3.32 -3.15 -9.54
CA MET A 89 -3.15 -3.93 -8.30
C MET A 89 -3.19 -5.45 -8.54
N ALA A 90 -3.93 -5.90 -9.54
CA ALA A 90 -4.02 -7.32 -9.91
C ALA A 90 -2.82 -7.79 -10.75
N CYS A 91 -1.92 -6.89 -11.15
CA CYS A 91 -0.75 -7.24 -11.94
C CYS A 91 0.22 -8.15 -11.16
N SER A 92 0.85 -9.10 -11.85
CA SER A 92 1.84 -10.01 -11.25
C SER A 92 3.16 -9.32 -10.89
N GLN A 93 3.37 -8.08 -11.34
CA GLN A 93 4.58 -7.31 -11.08
C GLN A 93 4.40 -6.45 -9.82
N PRO A 94 5.40 -6.40 -8.92
CA PRO A 94 5.34 -5.52 -7.77
C PRO A 94 5.19 -4.06 -8.19
N LEU A 95 4.17 -3.41 -7.64
CA LEU A 95 3.98 -1.97 -7.67
C LEU A 95 5.17 -1.22 -7.06
N THR A 96 5.56 -0.13 -7.70
CA THR A 96 6.56 0.80 -7.17
C THR A 96 5.91 1.82 -6.22
N VAL A 97 6.68 2.39 -5.29
CA VAL A 97 6.17 3.43 -4.37
C VAL A 97 5.54 4.63 -5.10
N PRO A 98 6.10 5.15 -6.21
CA PRO A 98 5.44 6.21 -6.98
C PRO A 98 4.07 5.80 -7.53
N GLN A 99 3.89 4.57 -8.00
CA GLN A 99 2.59 4.07 -8.47
C GLN A 99 1.60 3.99 -7.32
N ILE A 100 2.00 3.46 -6.15
CA ILE A 100 1.16 3.41 -4.96
C ILE A 100 0.73 4.82 -4.54
N ARG A 101 1.66 5.77 -4.56
CA ARG A 101 1.38 7.18 -4.25
C ARG A 101 0.34 7.76 -5.21
N GLU A 102 0.53 7.58 -6.50
CA GLU A 102 -0.38 8.08 -7.53
C GLU A 102 -1.78 7.51 -7.35
N MET A 103 -1.90 6.19 -7.16
CA MET A 103 -3.17 5.52 -6.87
C MET A 103 -3.85 6.13 -5.63
N CYS A 104 -3.10 6.29 -4.53
CA CYS A 104 -3.62 6.89 -3.30
C CYS A 104 -4.11 8.33 -3.51
N GLN A 105 -3.41 9.13 -4.31
CA GLN A 105 -3.80 10.50 -4.64
C GLN A 105 -5.06 10.56 -5.49
N GLN A 106 -5.20 9.65 -6.47
CA GLN A 106 -6.40 9.53 -7.29
C GLN A 106 -7.60 9.14 -6.42
N MET A 107 -7.48 8.11 -5.58
CA MET A 107 -8.52 7.68 -4.65
C MET A 107 -8.90 8.78 -3.64
N LEU A 108 -7.92 9.53 -3.14
CA LEU A 108 -8.18 10.68 -2.27
C LEU A 108 -9.04 11.74 -2.96
N THR A 109 -8.72 12.04 -4.22
CA THR A 109 -9.45 13.02 -5.04
C THR A 109 -10.91 12.58 -5.23
N MET A 110 -11.13 11.30 -5.52
CA MET A 110 -12.47 10.72 -5.63
C MET A 110 -13.25 10.84 -4.31
N MET A 111 -12.63 10.46 -3.19
CA MET A 111 -13.24 10.54 -1.86
C MET A 111 -13.62 11.98 -1.49
N GLN A 112 -12.74 12.94 -1.76
CA GLN A 112 -12.99 14.37 -1.54
C GLN A 112 -14.15 14.87 -2.39
N TYR A 113 -14.22 14.46 -3.66
CA TYR A 113 -15.32 14.82 -4.54
C TYR A 113 -16.66 14.26 -4.02
N LEU A 114 -16.72 12.98 -3.67
CA LEU A 114 -17.93 12.36 -3.12
C LEU A 114 -18.39 13.07 -1.83
N CYS A 115 -17.46 13.36 -0.92
CA CYS A 115 -17.76 14.09 0.31
C CYS A 115 -18.25 15.53 0.05
N ARG A 116 -17.75 16.19 -0.99
CA ARG A 116 -18.11 17.59 -1.29
C ARG A 116 -19.41 17.71 -2.06
N VAL A 117 -19.64 16.84 -3.04
CA VAL A 117 -20.71 16.95 -4.02
C VAL A 117 -21.87 16.02 -3.71
N HIS A 118 -21.58 14.79 -3.28
CA HIS A 118 -22.60 13.74 -3.15
C HIS A 118 -23.02 13.45 -1.71
N TYR A 119 -22.41 14.05 -0.68
CA TYR A 119 -22.76 13.76 0.71
C TYR A 119 -24.27 13.87 1.00
N ASN A 120 -24.91 14.94 0.51
CA ASN A 120 -26.36 15.12 0.65
C ASN A 120 -27.17 14.13 -0.20
N HIS A 121 -26.64 13.69 -1.34
CA HIS A 121 -27.31 12.68 -2.16
C HIS A 121 -27.29 11.32 -1.47
N PHE A 122 -26.16 10.92 -0.86
CA PHE A 122 -26.07 9.71 -0.05
C PHE A 122 -27.01 9.74 1.17
N ALA A 123 -27.27 10.93 1.73
CA ALA A 123 -28.21 11.08 2.85
C ALA A 123 -29.66 10.76 2.45
N LEU A 124 -30.04 10.89 1.18
CA LEU A 124 -31.38 10.53 0.69
C LEU A 124 -31.62 9.02 0.70
N VAL A 125 -30.55 8.23 0.72
CA VAL A 125 -30.57 6.76 0.71
C VAL A 125 -29.89 6.15 1.95
N GLU A 126 -29.75 6.94 3.01
CA GLU A 126 -29.19 6.51 4.31
C GLU A 126 -27.76 5.94 4.23
N MET A 127 -26.96 6.39 3.26
CA MET A 127 -25.60 5.94 3.01
C MET A 127 -24.50 6.96 3.38
N GLN A 128 -24.87 8.11 3.94
CA GLN A 128 -23.93 9.17 4.32
C GLN A 128 -22.94 8.72 5.42
N ASP A 129 -23.38 7.79 6.27
CA ASP A 129 -22.56 7.27 7.36
C ASP A 129 -21.46 6.33 6.82
N GLN A 130 -21.77 5.55 5.79
CA GLN A 130 -20.85 4.67 5.07
C GLN A 130 -19.80 5.50 4.31
N LEU A 131 -20.21 6.58 3.63
CA LEU A 131 -19.27 7.53 3.02
C LEU A 131 -18.32 8.12 4.07
N ARG A 132 -18.85 8.52 5.22
CA ARG A 132 -18.05 9.09 6.33
C ARG A 132 -17.10 8.06 6.93
N GLU A 133 -17.53 6.82 7.12
CA GLU A 133 -16.71 5.73 7.64
C GLU A 133 -15.58 5.37 6.67
N CYS A 134 -15.88 5.20 5.39
CA CYS A 134 -14.88 4.94 4.35
C CYS A 134 -13.85 6.08 4.29
N ARG A 135 -14.30 7.34 4.32
CA ARG A 135 -13.41 8.51 4.41
C ARG A 135 -12.50 8.44 5.64
N ASN A 136 -13.05 8.11 6.82
CA ASN A 136 -12.26 8.06 8.05
C ASN A 136 -11.18 6.97 7.97
N ARG A 137 -11.54 5.78 7.46
CA ARG A 137 -10.58 4.69 7.23
C ARG A 137 -9.51 5.08 6.22
N PHE A 138 -9.90 5.71 5.11
CA PHE A 138 -8.96 6.21 4.12
C PHE A 138 -7.98 7.23 4.71
N MET A 139 -8.47 8.18 5.50
CA MET A 139 -7.62 9.17 6.17
C MET A 139 -6.66 8.53 7.18
N LEU A 140 -7.11 7.55 7.96
CA LEU A 140 -6.26 6.80 8.88
C LEU A 140 -5.16 6.05 8.13
N PHE A 141 -5.51 5.37 7.03
CA PHE A 141 -4.56 4.70 6.14
C PHE A 141 -3.49 5.68 5.61
N ILE A 142 -3.91 6.84 5.09
CA ILE A 142 -2.97 7.86 4.59
C ILE A 142 -2.08 8.37 5.72
N CYS A 143 -2.64 8.75 6.87
CA CYS A 143 -1.84 9.25 8.00
C CYS A 143 -0.84 8.22 8.53
N LYS A 144 -1.22 6.93 8.57
CA LYS A 144 -0.37 5.83 9.01
C LYS A 144 0.80 5.59 8.06
N ASN A 145 0.57 5.76 6.76
CA ASN A 145 1.53 5.39 5.72
C ASN A 145 2.16 6.60 4.98
N ALA A 146 1.88 7.84 5.40
CA ALA A 146 2.28 9.05 4.69
C ALA A 146 3.79 9.13 4.45
N SER A 147 4.60 8.85 5.48
CA SER A 147 6.06 8.87 5.40
C SER A 147 6.61 7.80 4.45
N MET A 148 5.95 6.64 4.39
CA MET A 148 6.32 5.51 3.55
C MET A 148 5.99 5.80 2.09
N ILE A 149 4.76 6.28 1.82
CA ILE A 149 4.25 6.55 0.48
C ILE A 149 4.83 7.87 -0.07
N GLY A 150 5.27 8.78 0.80
CA GLY A 150 5.81 10.10 0.50
C GLY A 150 4.71 11.10 0.12
N LEU A 151 3.68 11.16 0.95
CA LEU A 151 2.55 12.11 0.91
C LEU A 151 2.67 13.18 2.00
#